data_AF-A0A158JQ49-F1
#
_entry.id   AF-A0A158JQ49-F1
#
_cell.length_a   1.000
_cell.length_b   1.000
_cell.length_c   1.000
_cell.angle_alpha   90.00
_cell.angle_beta   90.00
_cell.angle_gamma   90.00
#
_symmetry.space_group_name_H-M   'P 1'
#
loop_
_entity.id
_entity.type
_entity.pdbx_description
1 polymer ?
#
loop_
_entity_poly.entity_id
_entity_poly.type
_entity_poly.pdbx_seq_one_letter_code
_entity_poly.pdbx_strand_id
1 'polypeptide(L)'
;MGSCVYHVAHRGMKAFNQAGRNAELEQFTQAIYSARELAIERMQIEAQTAKAGGVIGTMIHEKSHRWESHAIEFFAIGTAVAPLNVEIEAKEIPAPTLVLSVND
;
A
#
# COMPACT_ATOMS: atom_id res chain seq x y z
N MET A 1 -6.34 6.11 1.14
CA MET A 1 -5.09 5.54 1.70
C MET A 1 -5.25 4.04 1.90
N GLY A 2 -4.17 3.30 2.16
CA GLY A 2 -4.27 1.86 2.45
C GLY A 2 -3.10 1.38 3.29
N SER A 3 -3.36 0.50 4.26
CA SER A 3 -2.32 -0.15 5.06
C SER A 3 -2.53 -1.66 5.12
N CYS A 4 -1.43 -2.40 5.14
CA CYS A 4 -1.39 -3.83 5.40
C CYS A 4 -0.21 -4.16 6.32
N VAL A 5 -0.48 -4.87 7.41
CA VAL A 5 0.55 -5.44 8.29
C VAL A 5 0.59 -6.93 8.05
N TYR A 6 1.77 -7.45 7.74
CA TYR A 6 1.98 -8.87 7.52
C TYR A 6 2.96 -9.45 8.52
N HIS A 7 2.58 -10.58 9.13
CA HIS A 7 3.42 -11.33 10.05
C HIS A 7 4.01 -12.56 9.36
N VAL A 8 5.35 -12.67 9.34
CA VAL A 8 6.02 -13.84 8.75
C VAL A 8 6.50 -14.80 9.84
N ALA A 9 5.84 -15.96 9.96
CA ALA A 9 6.16 -16.94 10.99
C ALA A 9 7.60 -17.50 10.87
N HIS A 10 8.18 -17.83 12.02
CA HIS A 10 9.49 -18.47 12.11
C HIS A 10 9.54 -19.79 11.35
N ARG A 11 10.61 -19.99 10.58
CA ARG A 11 10.90 -21.28 9.94
C ARG A 11 11.42 -22.29 10.97
N GLY A 12 10.72 -23.42 11.10
CA GLY A 12 11.22 -24.61 11.80
C GLY A 12 12.28 -25.38 10.99
N MET A 13 12.33 -26.71 11.14
CA MET A 13 13.36 -27.62 10.56
C MET A 13 13.68 -27.45 9.06
N LYS A 14 12.82 -26.81 8.24
CA LYS A 14 13.09 -26.49 6.83
C LYS A 14 14.26 -25.52 6.62
N ALA A 15 14.62 -24.72 7.63
CA ALA A 15 15.81 -23.85 7.58
C ALA A 15 17.12 -24.66 7.50
N PHE A 16 17.15 -25.87 8.08
CA PHE A 16 18.34 -26.72 8.14
C PHE A 16 18.72 -27.29 6.76
N ASN A 17 17.72 -27.65 5.94
CA ASN A 17 17.93 -28.15 4.57
C ASN A 17 18.35 -27.06 3.57
N GLN A 18 18.23 -25.78 3.94
CA GLN A 18 18.64 -24.64 3.11
C GLN A 18 19.87 -23.91 3.69
N ALA A 19 20.44 -24.41 4.79
CA ALA A 19 21.64 -23.85 5.39
C ALA A 19 22.83 -23.95 4.41
N GLY A 20 23.50 -22.81 4.16
CA GLY A 20 24.66 -22.74 3.25
C GLY A 20 24.33 -22.57 1.76
N ARG A 21 23.05 -22.40 1.38
CA ARG A 21 22.64 -22.11 0.00
C ARG A 21 22.02 -20.72 -0.09
N ASN A 22 22.46 -19.92 -1.05
CA ASN A 22 21.82 -18.66 -1.39
C ASN A 22 20.65 -18.95 -2.35
N ALA A 23 19.43 -18.91 -1.85
CA ALA A 23 18.21 -19.16 -2.62
C ALA A 23 17.09 -18.26 -2.11
N GLU A 24 16.15 -17.92 -2.99
CA GLU A 24 14.98 -17.15 -2.59
C GLU A 24 14.16 -17.88 -1.53
N LEU A 25 13.72 -17.13 -0.53
CA LEU A 25 12.79 -17.60 0.47
C LEU A 25 11.38 -17.31 -0.03
N GLU A 26 10.91 -18.11 -0.99
CA GLU A 26 9.68 -17.86 -1.75
C GLU A 26 8.49 -17.42 -0.88
N GLN A 27 8.25 -18.07 0.27
CA GLN A 27 7.18 -17.69 1.20
C GLN A 27 7.31 -16.24 1.74
N PHE A 28 8.53 -15.79 2.04
CA PHE A 28 8.80 -14.41 2.49
C PHE A 28 8.62 -13.43 1.34
N THR A 29 9.18 -13.78 0.17
CA THR A 29 9.06 -12.95 -1.05
C THR A 29 7.60 -12.75 -1.42
N GLN A 30 6.82 -13.84 -1.51
CA GLN A 30 5.39 -13.79 -1.81
C GLN A 30 4.61 -13.00 -0.75
N ALA A 31 4.88 -13.22 0.54
CA ALA A 31 4.25 -12.47 1.61
C ALA A 31 4.43 -10.95 1.48
N ILE A 32 5.64 -10.49 1.16
CA ILE A 32 5.94 -9.06 0.96
C ILE A 32 5.18 -8.50 -0.25
N TYR A 33 5.18 -9.22 -1.37
CA TYR A 33 4.45 -8.79 -2.56
C TYR A 33 2.94 -8.71 -2.31
N SER A 34 2.36 -9.72 -1.68
CA SER A 34 0.93 -9.75 -1.33
C SER A 34 0.57 -8.62 -0.36
N ALA A 35 1.40 -8.34 0.65
CA ALA A 35 1.13 -7.27 1.61
C ALA A 35 1.14 -5.89 0.94
N ARG A 36 2.10 -5.66 0.04
CA ARG A 36 2.16 -4.44 -0.78
C ARG A 36 0.95 -4.31 -1.69
N GLU A 37 0.60 -5.37 -2.40
CA GLU A 37 -0.57 -5.40 -3.29
C GLU A 37 -1.85 -5.06 -2.54
N LEU A 38 -2.08 -5.69 -1.38
CA LEU A 38 -3.26 -5.44 -0.55
C LEU A 38 -3.34 -3.99 -0.04
N ALA A 39 -2.20 -3.39 0.34
CA ALA A 39 -2.17 -1.99 0.75
C ALA A 39 -2.55 -1.04 -0.42
N ILE A 40 -2.08 -1.33 -1.63
CA ILE A 40 -2.43 -0.57 -2.84
C ILE A 40 -3.89 -0.77 -3.22
N GLU A 41 -4.38 -2.01 -3.18
CA GLU A 41 -5.76 -2.35 -3.49
C GLU A 41 -6.73 -1.60 -2.57
N ARG A 42 -6.47 -1.60 -1.26
CA ARG A 42 -7.25 -0.83 -0.27
C ARG A 42 -7.25 0.67 -0.58
N MET A 43 -6.11 1.23 -0.95
CA MET A 43 -6.01 2.63 -1.37
C MET A 43 -6.85 2.91 -2.62
N GLN A 44 -6.85 2.00 -3.60
CA GLN A 44 -7.65 2.12 -4.81
C GLN A 44 -9.15 2.01 -4.51
N ILE A 45 -9.57 1.12 -3.62
CA ILE A 45 -10.96 0.98 -3.18
C ILE A 45 -11.47 2.28 -2.55
N GLU A 46 -10.65 2.91 -1.70
CA GLU A 46 -11.01 4.21 -1.09
C GLU A 46 -11.17 5.30 -2.15
N ALA A 47 -10.24 5.36 -3.13
CA ALA A 47 -10.31 6.31 -4.22
C ALA A 47 -11.54 6.08 -5.13
N GLN A 48 -11.88 4.82 -5.42
CA GLN A 48 -13.10 4.47 -6.17
C GLN A 48 -14.36 4.88 -5.40
N THR A 49 -14.39 4.69 -4.09
CA THR A 49 -15.48 5.14 -3.21
C THR A 49 -15.64 6.65 -3.26
N ALA A 50 -14.53 7.39 -3.38
CA ALA A 50 -14.50 8.83 -3.61
C ALA A 50 -14.82 9.25 -5.06
N LYS A 51 -15.24 8.31 -5.93
CA LYS A 51 -15.53 8.51 -7.35
C LYS A 51 -14.35 9.06 -8.16
N ALA A 52 -13.12 8.77 -7.73
CA ALA A 52 -11.93 9.13 -8.46
C ALA A 52 -11.74 8.24 -9.70
N GLY A 53 -11.22 8.83 -10.78
CA GLY A 53 -10.80 8.10 -11.97
C GLY A 53 -9.40 7.48 -11.83
N GLY A 54 -8.63 7.89 -10.82
CA GLY A 54 -7.32 7.33 -10.51
C GLY A 54 -6.68 7.94 -9.27
N VAL A 55 -5.49 7.43 -8.92
CA VAL A 55 -4.65 7.95 -7.83
C VAL A 55 -3.29 8.33 -8.40
N ILE A 56 -2.85 9.56 -8.13
CA ILE A 56 -1.54 10.10 -8.55
C ILE A 56 -0.66 10.44 -7.35
N GLY A 57 0.64 10.59 -7.58
CA GLY A 57 1.59 10.97 -6.54
C GLY A 57 1.68 9.93 -5.42
N THR A 58 1.48 8.65 -5.76
CA THR A 58 1.46 7.56 -4.79
C THR A 58 2.83 7.40 -4.13
N MET A 59 2.83 7.33 -2.81
CA MET A 59 3.96 7.00 -1.96
C MET A 59 3.65 5.72 -1.19
N ILE A 60 4.59 4.79 -1.20
CA ILE A 60 4.52 3.53 -0.46
C ILE A 60 5.64 3.52 0.55
N HIS A 61 5.30 3.40 1.82
CA HIS A 61 6.24 3.30 2.92
C HIS A 61 6.23 1.89 3.47
N GLU A 62 7.40 1.28 3.53
CA GLU A 62 7.63 0.04 4.25
C GLU A 62 8.17 0.37 5.64
N LYS A 63 7.53 -0.15 6.70
CA LYS A 63 8.00 0.01 8.07
C LYS A 63 8.02 -1.34 8.78
N SER A 64 9.21 -1.72 9.24
CA SER A 64 9.35 -2.79 10.23
C SER A 64 9.04 -2.21 11.61
N HIS A 65 7.98 -2.69 12.24
CA HIS A 65 7.65 -2.27 13.59
C HIS A 65 8.36 -3.19 14.57
N ARG A 66 9.26 -2.64 15.40
CA ARG A 66 10.12 -3.41 16.32
C ARG A 66 9.41 -4.10 17.49
N TRP A 67 8.09 -3.89 17.65
CA TRP A 67 7.26 -4.50 18.71
C TRP A 67 6.94 -5.99 18.48
N GLU A 68 7.02 -6.50 17.26
CA GLU A 68 7.07 -7.93 16.94
C GLU A 68 8.17 -8.12 15.89
N SER A 69 9.15 -8.98 16.15
CA SER A 69 10.33 -9.21 15.30
C SER A 69 10.04 -9.76 13.88
N HIS A 70 8.77 -9.85 13.49
CA HIS A 70 8.29 -10.49 12.27
C HIS A 70 7.15 -9.75 11.54
N ALA A 71 6.84 -8.51 11.94
CA ALA A 71 5.79 -7.71 11.31
C ALA A 71 6.37 -6.62 10.37
N ILE A 72 5.92 -6.61 9.12
CA ILE A 72 6.21 -5.55 8.15
C ILE A 72 4.89 -4.85 7.82
N GLU A 73 4.85 -3.53 7.96
CA GLU A 73 3.76 -2.70 7.48
C GLU A 73 4.09 -2.13 6.10
N PHE A 74 3.14 -2.23 5.17
CA PHE A 74 3.07 -1.42 3.97
C PHE A 74 1.98 -0.37 4.11
N PHE A 75 2.37 0.91 4.00
CA PHE A 75 1.47 2.05 4.04
C PHE A 75 1.50 2.78 2.69
N ALA A 76 0.37 2.79 1.98
CA ALA A 76 0.17 3.44 0.70
C ALA A 76 -0.70 4.70 0.84
N ILE A 77 -0.19 5.82 0.33
CA ILE A 77 -0.89 7.12 0.31
C ILE A 77 -0.73 7.77 -1.06
N GLY A 78 -1.74 8.50 -1.51
CA GLY A 78 -1.71 9.21 -2.79
C GLY A 78 -2.87 10.20 -2.90
N THR A 79 -2.95 10.91 -4.03
CA THR A 79 -4.00 11.89 -4.30
C THR A 79 -5.00 11.30 -5.29
N ALA A 80 -6.25 11.14 -4.85
CA ALA A 80 -7.34 10.70 -5.70
C ALA A 80 -7.76 11.85 -6.64
N VAL A 81 -7.86 11.57 -7.94
CA VAL A 81 -8.19 12.57 -8.97
C VAL A 81 -9.33 12.08 -9.85
N ALA A 82 -10.19 13.01 -10.27
CA ALA A 82 -11.27 12.75 -11.21
C ALA A 82 -11.07 13.63 -12.46
N PRO A 83 -11.35 13.10 -13.66
CA PRO A 83 -11.35 13.91 -14.87
C PRO A 83 -12.46 14.97 -14.80
N LEU A 84 -12.21 16.12 -15.41
CA LEU A 84 -13.25 17.11 -15.63
C LEU A 84 -14.14 16.68 -16.80
N ASN A 85 -15.44 16.93 -16.69
CA ASN A 85 -16.40 16.61 -17.75
C ASN A 85 -16.28 17.57 -18.95
N VAL A 86 -15.64 18.71 -18.75
CA VAL A 86 -15.39 19.75 -19.75
C VAL A 86 -13.98 20.28 -19.56
N GLU A 87 -13.32 20.63 -20.66
CA GLU A 87 -12.04 21.32 -20.59
C GLU A 87 -12.27 22.78 -20.17
N ILE A 88 -11.58 23.20 -19.12
CA ILE A 88 -11.64 24.56 -18.57
C ILE A 88 -10.23 25.13 -18.53
N GLU A 89 -10.12 26.45 -18.62
CA GLU A 89 -8.82 27.10 -18.47
C GLU A 89 -8.29 26.92 -17.05
N ALA A 90 -6.97 26.81 -16.90
CA ALA A 90 -6.32 26.60 -15.61
C ALA A 90 -6.69 27.64 -14.54
N LYS A 91 -7.01 28.88 -14.96
CA LYS A 91 -7.44 29.97 -14.08
C LYS A 91 -8.80 29.73 -13.42
N GLU A 92 -9.62 28.84 -13.99
CA GLU A 92 -10.99 28.56 -13.55
C GLU A 92 -11.07 27.31 -12.65
N ILE A 93 -9.95 26.61 -12.45
CA ILE A 93 -9.89 25.46 -11.54
C ILE A 93 -10.04 25.97 -10.10
N PRO A 94 -11.05 25.51 -9.33
CA PRO A 94 -11.23 25.94 -7.95
C PRO A 94 -10.05 25.50 -7.08
N ALA A 95 -9.71 26.32 -6.08
CA ALA A 95 -8.67 25.97 -5.12
C ALA A 95 -9.03 24.65 -4.41
N PRO A 96 -8.08 23.73 -4.22
CA PRO A 96 -8.34 22.47 -3.56
C PRO A 96 -8.73 22.72 -2.09
N THR A 97 -9.84 22.13 -1.67
CA THR A 97 -10.26 22.14 -0.26
C THR A 97 -9.85 20.84 0.40
N LEU A 98 -9.26 20.92 1.59
CA LEU A 98 -8.93 19.73 2.37
C LEU A 98 -10.22 19.04 2.83
N VAL A 99 -10.40 17.78 2.45
CA VAL A 99 -11.45 16.91 2.97
C VAL A 99 -10.80 15.78 3.74
N LEU A 100 -10.99 15.75 5.06
CA LEU A 100 -10.54 14.64 5.92
C LEU A 100 -11.74 13.71 6.14
N SER A 101 -11.73 12.54 5.49
CA SER A 101 -12.76 11.52 5.74
C SER A 101 -12.43 10.79 7.04
N VAL A 102 -13.30 10.91 8.04
CA VAL A 102 -13.24 10.13 9.29
C VAL A 102 -14.18 8.95 9.13
N ASN A 103 -13.80 7.98 8.30
CA ASN A 103 -14.52 6.71 8.24
C ASN A 103 -13.87 5.73 9.22
N ASP A 104 -14.71 5.11 10.04
CA ASP A 104 -14.36 4.08 11.04
C ASP A 104 -14.07 2.71 10.40
#